data_AF-A0A5N5D618-F1
#
_entry.id   AF-A0A5N5D618-F1
#
_cell.length_a   1.000
_cell.length_b   1.000
_cell.length_c   1.000
_cell.angle_alpha   90.00
_cell.angle_beta   90.00
_cell.angle_gamma   90.00
#
_symmetry.space_group_name_H-M   'P 1'
#
loop_
_entity.id
_entity.type
_entity.pdbx_description
1 polymer ?
#
loop_
_entity_poly.entity_id
_entity_poly.type
_entity_poly.pdbx_seq_one_letter_code
_entity_poly.pdbx_strand_id
1 'polypeptide(L)'
;MGLETVERDCCHHTASPRTTLAVRTPTYILPLSYVCHPRSLDAYDALAGGVAAAADQLFLTLPSVIDAQLARDLFASFAAKKPDRYAALAAAGFPVVDSRDGSAVLMHNLIERAGGHYVDVGGTELLAEGGEGAGEGWGDGAGGLDGGGAAVWGWE
;
A
#
# COMPACT_ATOMS: atom_id res chain seq x y z
N MET A 1 3.03 -6.51 16.21
CA MET A 1 2.39 -5.22 16.56
C MET A 1 2.08 -4.53 15.25
N GLY A 2 0.83 -4.70 14.81
CA GLY A 2 0.36 -4.37 13.48
C GLY A 2 -0.06 -2.91 13.35
N LEU A 3 -0.23 -2.48 12.09
CA LEU A 3 -0.83 -1.20 11.74
C LEU A 3 -2.26 -1.10 12.27
N GLU A 4 -2.66 0.12 12.62
CA GLU A 4 -4.06 0.53 12.60
C GLU A 4 -4.34 1.15 11.23
N THR A 5 -5.44 0.72 10.64
CA THR A 5 -5.93 0.89 9.27
C THR A 5 -5.91 2.35 8.77
N VAL A 6 -5.82 2.56 7.44
CA VAL A 6 -6.24 3.84 6.83
C VAL A 6 -7.74 3.95 7.01
N GLU A 7 -8.18 4.78 7.94
CA GLU A 7 -9.60 4.97 8.23
C GLU A 7 -10.11 6.24 7.54
N ARG A 8 -11.23 6.09 6.85
CA ARG A 8 -11.97 7.18 6.22
C ARG A 8 -13.16 7.47 7.12
N ASP A 9 -13.09 8.58 7.86
CA ASP A 9 -14.18 8.96 8.75
C ASP A 9 -15.31 9.61 7.94
N CYS A 10 -16.47 8.95 7.90
CA CYS A 10 -17.68 9.39 7.19
C CYS A 10 -18.77 9.90 8.14
N CYS A 11 -18.47 10.10 9.44
CA CYS A 11 -19.48 10.31 10.49
C CYS A 11 -20.23 11.65 10.47
N HIS A 12 -20.14 12.44 9.39
CA HIS A 12 -21.06 13.54 9.11
C HIS A 12 -21.41 13.50 7.62
N HIS A 13 -22.69 13.30 7.30
CA HIS A 13 -23.21 13.33 5.92
C HIS A 13 -23.00 14.69 5.21
N THR A 14 -22.41 15.67 5.90
CA THR A 14 -22.15 17.04 5.44
C THR A 14 -20.68 17.45 5.50
N ALA A 15 -19.75 16.55 5.84
CA ALA A 15 -18.32 16.86 5.92
C ALA A 15 -17.51 16.04 4.91
N SER A 16 -16.48 16.65 4.31
CA SER A 16 -15.50 15.94 3.47
C SER A 16 -14.90 14.77 4.27
N PRO A 17 -14.80 13.57 3.68
CA PRO A 17 -14.26 12.42 4.37
C PRO A 17 -12.77 12.61 4.67
N ARG A 18 -12.43 12.64 5.95
CA ARG A 18 -11.04 12.81 6.41
C ARG A 18 -10.32 11.46 6.36
N THR A 19 -9.18 11.41 5.68
CA THR A 19 -8.33 10.21 5.60
C THR A 19 -7.20 10.31 6.63
N THR A 20 -7.09 9.33 7.52
CA THR A 20 -6.05 9.29 8.55
C THR A 20 -5.32 7.95 8.53
N LEU A 21 -4.03 7.95 8.80
CA LEU A 21 -3.21 6.75 8.98
C LEU A 21 -2.47 6.82 10.31
N ALA A 22 -2.71 5.85 11.20
CA ALA A 22 -2.04 5.75 12.48
C ALA A 22 -0.77 4.89 12.36
N VAL A 23 0.40 5.55 12.20
CA VAL A 23 1.70 4.87 12.06
C VAL A 23 2.54 5.05 13.32
N ARG A 24 2.86 3.94 14.00
CA ARG A 24 3.69 3.95 15.22
C ARG A 24 5.16 3.63 14.97
N THR A 25 5.46 2.92 13.88
CA THR A 25 6.82 2.51 13.47
C THR A 25 6.97 2.61 11.96
N PRO A 26 8.20 2.80 11.42
CA PRO A 26 8.44 2.73 9.99
C PRO A 26 7.80 1.48 9.39
N THR A 27 7.02 1.69 8.33
CA THR A 27 6.18 0.64 7.75
C THR A 27 6.59 0.38 6.31
N TYR A 28 6.69 -0.89 5.94
CA TYR A 28 6.87 -1.27 4.54
C TYR A 28 5.60 -1.01 3.75
N ILE A 29 5.64 -0.05 2.82
CA ILE A 29 4.52 0.27 1.93
C ILE A 29 4.74 -0.41 0.58
N LEU A 30 3.82 -1.31 0.22
CA LEU A 30 3.82 -2.06 -1.03
C LEU A 30 2.65 -1.63 -1.92
N PRO A 31 2.89 -1.05 -3.12
CA PRO A 31 1.81 -0.77 -4.06
C PRO A 31 1.07 -2.04 -4.49
N LEU A 32 -0.27 -2.02 -4.49
CA LEU A 32 -1.08 -3.11 -5.04
C LEU A 32 -0.74 -3.36 -6.52
N SER A 33 -0.45 -2.31 -7.27
CA SER A 33 0.01 -2.39 -8.67
C SER A 33 1.24 -3.27 -8.88
N TYR A 34 2.06 -3.50 -7.85
CA TYR A 34 3.20 -4.41 -7.94
C TYR A 34 2.77 -5.87 -7.82
N VAL A 35 1.87 -6.14 -6.88
CA VAL A 35 1.28 -7.46 -6.66
C VAL A 35 0.50 -7.90 -7.92
N CYS A 36 -0.31 -7.00 -8.47
CA CYS A 36 -1.12 -7.21 -9.67
C CYS A 36 -0.38 -6.90 -10.99
N HIS A 37 0.96 -6.88 -11.00
CA HIS A 37 1.69 -6.72 -12.26
C HIS A 37 1.68 -8.06 -13.04
N PRO A 38 1.63 -8.07 -14.39
CA PRO A 38 1.74 -9.28 -15.24
C PRO A 38 2.96 -10.20 -15.00
N ARG A 39 3.94 -9.74 -14.20
CA ARG A 39 5.16 -10.49 -13.85
C ARG A 39 5.11 -11.00 -12.40
N SER A 40 3.95 -10.86 -11.76
CA SER A 40 3.61 -11.17 -10.38
C SER A 40 2.28 -11.94 -10.40
N LEU A 41 1.37 -11.72 -9.45
CA LEU A 41 0.12 -12.48 -9.30
C LEU A 41 -0.92 -12.24 -10.40
N ASP A 42 -0.78 -11.23 -11.24
CA ASP A 42 -1.61 -11.11 -12.45
C ASP A 42 -1.37 -12.28 -13.43
N ALA A 43 -0.37 -13.13 -13.17
CA ALA A 43 -0.26 -14.46 -13.75
C ALA A 43 -1.51 -15.35 -13.58
N TYR A 44 -2.34 -15.13 -12.55
CA TYR A 44 -3.63 -15.82 -12.39
C TYR A 44 -4.62 -15.46 -13.51
N ASP A 45 -4.56 -14.23 -14.02
CA ASP A 45 -5.38 -13.78 -15.14
C ASP A 45 -4.66 -13.99 -16.48
N ALA A 46 -3.33 -13.88 -16.51
CA ALA A 46 -2.52 -13.91 -17.73
C ALA A 46 -2.11 -15.33 -18.21
N LEU A 47 -1.97 -16.32 -17.33
CA LEU A 47 -1.59 -17.69 -17.73
C LEU A 47 -2.82 -18.54 -18.09
N ALA A 48 -2.77 -19.14 -19.28
CA ALA A 48 -3.69 -20.17 -19.79
C ALA A 48 -5.20 -19.83 -19.74
N GLY A 49 -5.58 -18.56 -19.88
CA GLY A 49 -7.00 -18.16 -19.96
C GLY A 49 -7.73 -18.15 -18.62
N GLY A 50 -7.03 -17.80 -17.53
CA GLY A 50 -7.62 -17.69 -16.20
C GLY A 50 -7.66 -19.00 -15.41
N VAL A 51 -6.85 -20.00 -15.78
CA VAL A 51 -6.83 -21.28 -15.08
C VAL A 51 -5.91 -21.16 -13.85
N ALA A 52 -6.53 -20.92 -12.69
CA ALA A 52 -5.84 -20.76 -11.41
C ALA A 52 -4.82 -21.87 -11.10
N ALA A 53 -5.09 -23.13 -11.51
CA ALA A 53 -4.20 -24.25 -11.27
C ALA A 53 -2.79 -24.07 -11.86
N ALA A 54 -2.65 -23.39 -13.01
CA ALA A 54 -1.34 -23.16 -13.60
C ALA A 54 -0.53 -22.13 -12.80
N ALA A 55 -1.17 -21.06 -12.34
CA ALA A 55 -0.56 -20.07 -11.46
C ALA A 55 -0.25 -20.66 -10.07
N ASP A 56 -1.14 -21.47 -9.51
CA ASP A 56 -0.90 -22.20 -8.26
C ASP A 56 0.35 -23.10 -8.37
N GLN A 57 0.51 -23.83 -9.49
CA GLN A 57 1.71 -24.63 -9.70
C GLN A 57 2.98 -23.78 -9.74
N LEU A 58 2.91 -22.54 -10.24
CA LEU A 58 4.07 -21.64 -10.28
C LEU A 58 4.41 -21.09 -8.89
N PHE A 59 3.43 -20.59 -8.14
CA PHE A 59 3.69 -19.86 -6.88
C PHE A 59 3.64 -20.75 -5.64
N LEU A 60 2.78 -21.78 -5.62
CA LEU A 60 2.55 -22.61 -4.43
C LEU A 60 3.44 -23.86 -4.37
N THR A 61 4.23 -24.14 -5.41
CA THR A 61 5.23 -25.23 -5.39
C THR A 61 6.64 -24.73 -5.10
N LEU A 62 6.88 -23.42 -5.21
CA LEU A 62 8.17 -22.82 -4.89
C LEU A 62 8.37 -22.76 -3.36
N PRO A 63 9.56 -23.12 -2.83
CA PRO A 63 9.86 -22.88 -1.43
C PRO A 63 9.72 -21.40 -1.09
N SER A 64 9.00 -21.07 -0.02
CA SER A 64 8.67 -19.68 0.33
C SER A 64 9.89 -18.78 0.51
N VAL A 65 11.04 -19.33 0.91
CA VAL A 65 12.30 -18.56 1.02
C VAL A 65 12.85 -18.13 -0.34
N ILE A 66 12.65 -18.94 -1.39
CA ILE A 66 13.06 -18.61 -2.75
C ILE A 66 12.08 -17.62 -3.36
N ASP A 67 10.78 -17.87 -3.19
CA ASP A 67 9.72 -16.96 -3.62
C ASP A 67 9.88 -15.56 -2.97
N ALA A 68 10.22 -15.51 -1.68
CA ALA A 68 10.51 -14.26 -0.97
C ALA A 68 11.61 -13.43 -1.64
N GLN A 69 12.69 -14.08 -2.08
CA GLN A 69 13.81 -13.41 -2.74
C GLN A 69 13.43 -12.93 -4.14
N LEU A 70 12.72 -13.76 -4.92
CA LEU A 70 12.24 -13.40 -6.25
C LEU A 70 11.27 -12.21 -6.19
N ALA A 71 10.30 -12.24 -5.28
CA ALA A 71 9.34 -11.16 -5.07
C ALA A 71 10.02 -9.87 -4.60
N ARG A 72 10.96 -9.96 -3.64
CA ARG A 72 11.74 -8.79 -3.18
C ARG A 72 12.45 -8.12 -4.34
N ASP A 73 13.21 -8.87 -5.12
CA ASP A 73 14.02 -8.31 -6.20
C ASP A 73 13.14 -7.79 -7.35
N LEU A 74 12.01 -8.46 -7.62
CA LEU A 74 11.01 -7.98 -8.57
C LEU A 74 10.45 -6.62 -8.13
N PHE A 75 10.00 -6.48 -6.88
CA PHE A 75 9.42 -5.23 -6.38
C PHE A 75 10.47 -4.12 -6.26
N ALA A 76 11.69 -4.44 -5.85
CA ALA A 76 12.82 -3.50 -5.88
C ALA A 76 13.05 -2.96 -7.30
N SER A 77 12.99 -3.83 -8.32
CA SER A 77 13.12 -3.41 -9.72
C SER A 77 11.99 -2.49 -10.19
N PHE A 78 10.79 -2.61 -9.61
CA PHE A 78 9.66 -1.73 -9.93
C PHE A 78 9.80 -0.40 -9.18
N ALA A 79 10.26 -0.43 -7.94
CA ALA A 79 10.46 0.76 -7.12
C ALA A 79 11.60 1.63 -7.67
N ALA A 80 12.67 1.01 -8.19
CA ALA A 80 13.75 1.72 -8.86
C ALA A 80 13.29 2.57 -10.07
N LYS A 81 12.18 2.22 -10.71
CA LYS A 81 11.60 3.00 -11.82
C LYS A 81 10.82 4.25 -11.37
N LYS A 82 10.43 4.31 -10.09
CA LYS A 82 9.66 5.41 -9.50
C LYS A 82 10.26 5.77 -8.13
N PRO A 83 11.50 6.29 -8.09
CA PRO A 83 12.24 6.53 -6.85
C PRO A 83 11.57 7.55 -5.92
N ASP A 84 10.78 8.46 -6.48
CA ASP A 84 10.14 9.56 -5.73
C ASP A 84 8.68 9.29 -5.38
N ARG A 85 8.18 8.06 -5.58
CA ARG A 85 6.74 7.73 -5.37
C ARG A 85 6.22 8.23 -4.02
N TYR A 86 6.98 8.04 -2.95
CA TYR A 86 6.55 8.39 -1.59
C TYR A 86 7.24 9.64 -1.04
N ALA A 87 7.87 10.46 -1.89
CA ALA A 87 8.53 11.69 -1.44
C ALA A 87 7.54 12.67 -0.79
N ALA A 88 6.35 12.82 -1.37
CA ALA A 88 5.30 13.67 -0.82
C ALA A 88 4.75 13.12 0.52
N LEU A 89 4.57 11.81 0.61
CA LEU A 89 4.13 11.14 1.84
C LEU A 89 5.17 11.28 2.97
N ALA A 90 6.45 11.14 2.64
CA ALA A 90 7.54 11.37 3.59
C ALA A 90 7.61 12.85 4.02
N ALA A 91 7.38 13.79 3.11
CA ALA A 91 7.31 15.23 3.41
C ALA A 91 6.12 15.58 4.32
N ALA A 92 5.01 14.84 4.21
CA ALA A 92 3.87 14.92 5.13
C ALA A 92 4.15 14.32 6.53
N GLY A 93 5.35 13.77 6.76
CA GLY A 93 5.81 13.31 8.06
C GLY A 93 5.62 11.82 8.34
N PHE A 94 5.20 11.03 7.35
CA PHE A 94 5.03 9.59 7.52
C PHE A 94 6.36 8.83 7.35
N PRO A 95 6.69 7.88 8.25
CA PRO A 95 7.91 7.10 8.14
C PRO A 95 7.73 5.93 7.13
N VAL A 96 8.12 6.16 5.88
CA VAL A 96 7.94 5.23 4.77
C VAL A 96 9.18 4.35 4.56
N VAL A 97 8.97 3.04 4.46
CA VAL A 97 9.92 2.09 3.90
C VAL A 97 9.35 1.57 2.58
N ASP A 98 10.09 1.66 1.49
CA ASP A 98 9.65 1.17 0.18
C ASP A 98 10.41 -0.10 -0.24
N SER A 99 10.03 -0.69 -1.38
CA SER A 99 10.60 -1.96 -1.85
C SER A 99 12.08 -1.88 -2.27
N ARG A 100 12.75 -0.72 -2.21
CA ARG A 100 14.20 -0.61 -2.43
C ARG A 100 15.01 -0.94 -1.17
N ASP A 101 14.37 -0.89 0.00
CA ASP A 101 15.01 -1.27 1.26
C ASP A 101 15.22 -2.80 1.32
N GLY A 102 16.43 -3.23 1.67
CA GLY A 102 16.77 -4.66 1.73
C GLY A 102 15.97 -5.46 2.77
N SER A 103 15.38 -4.78 3.77
CA SER A 103 14.49 -5.35 4.77
C SER A 103 13.03 -5.43 4.33
N ALA A 104 12.66 -4.79 3.21
CA ALA A 104 11.29 -4.74 2.68
C ALA A 104 10.90 -6.03 1.94
N VAL A 105 10.89 -7.15 2.65
CA VAL A 105 10.56 -8.47 2.13
C VAL A 105 9.10 -8.81 2.45
N LEU A 106 8.24 -8.83 1.43
CA LEU A 106 6.81 -9.08 1.62
C LEU A 106 6.54 -10.40 2.33
N MET A 107 7.18 -11.49 1.88
CA MET A 107 6.92 -12.83 2.43
C MET A 107 7.35 -12.96 3.90
N HIS A 108 8.43 -12.29 4.31
CA HIS A 108 8.82 -12.21 5.72
C HIS A 108 7.73 -11.51 6.55
N ASN A 109 7.22 -10.39 6.06
CA ASN A 109 6.16 -9.66 6.74
C ASN A 109 4.84 -10.45 6.75
N LEU A 110 4.52 -11.15 5.67
CA LEU A 110 3.25 -11.87 5.51
C LEU A 110 3.22 -13.20 6.27
N ILE A 111 4.26 -14.01 6.16
CA ILE A 111 4.29 -15.39 6.71
C ILE A 111 4.90 -15.41 8.11
N GLU A 112 6.04 -14.76 8.32
CA GLU A 112 6.80 -14.90 9.57
C GLU A 112 6.33 -13.91 10.64
N ARG A 113 6.10 -12.65 10.25
CA ARG A 113 5.67 -11.59 11.18
C ARG A 113 4.15 -11.42 11.28
N ALA A 114 3.41 -11.98 10.32
CA ALA A 114 1.96 -11.80 10.14
C ALA A 114 1.52 -10.31 10.18
N GLY A 115 2.33 -9.42 9.59
CA GLY A 115 2.06 -7.98 9.52
C GLY A 115 3.34 -7.13 9.37
N GLY A 116 3.17 -5.81 9.49
CA GLY A 116 4.27 -4.84 9.35
C GLY A 116 4.47 -4.31 7.93
N HIS A 117 3.51 -4.58 7.04
CA HIS A 117 3.41 -3.96 5.72
C HIS A 117 2.02 -3.36 5.53
N TYR A 118 1.94 -2.32 4.71
CA TYR A 118 0.69 -1.73 4.22
C TYR A 118 0.63 -1.91 2.70
N VAL A 119 -0.49 -2.45 2.20
CA VAL A 119 -0.73 -2.56 0.76
C VAL A 119 -1.40 -1.27 0.30
N ASP A 120 -0.68 -0.48 -0.48
CA ASP A 120 -1.15 0.79 -0.98
C ASP A 120 -2.01 0.61 -2.23
N VAL A 121 -3.29 0.92 -2.07
CA VAL A 121 -4.31 0.92 -3.12
C VAL A 121 -4.61 2.32 -3.67
N GLY A 122 -3.81 3.33 -3.31
CA GLY A 122 -4.03 4.74 -3.61
C GLY A 122 -4.23 5.62 -2.36
N GLY A 123 -4.26 5.01 -1.17
CA GLY A 123 -4.43 5.75 0.09
C GLY A 123 -3.26 6.67 0.42
N THR A 124 -2.04 6.33 -0.04
CA THR A 124 -0.86 7.16 0.23
C THR A 124 -0.89 8.52 -0.45
N GLU A 125 -1.51 8.60 -1.64
CA GLU A 125 -1.69 9.84 -2.38
C GLU A 125 -2.67 10.76 -1.63
N LEU A 126 -3.79 10.20 -1.16
CA LEU A 126 -4.77 10.91 -0.32
C LEU A 126 -4.12 11.52 0.94
N LEU A 127 -3.24 10.75 1.57
CA LEU A 127 -2.55 11.16 2.79
C LEU A 127 -1.50 12.24 2.51
N ALA A 128 -0.80 12.15 1.37
CA ALA A 128 0.20 13.12 0.97
C ALA A 128 -0.41 14.49 0.60
N GLU A 129 -1.61 14.49 0.03
CA GLU A 129 -2.35 15.71 -0.35
C GLU A 129 -3.09 16.37 0.82
N GLY A 130 -3.04 15.78 2.03
CA GLY A 130 -3.66 16.35 3.23
C GLY A 130 -5.13 15.97 3.40
N GLY A 131 -5.60 14.91 2.74
CA GLY A 131 -6.93 14.38 2.93
C GLY A 131 -8.04 15.15 2.20
N GLU A 132 -7.78 15.68 1.02
CA GLU A 132 -8.81 16.02 0.02
C GLU A 132 -8.27 15.75 -1.38
N GLY A 133 -8.62 14.60 -1.96
CA GLY A 133 -8.24 14.27 -3.32
C GLY A 133 -8.82 12.93 -3.72
N ALA A 134 -10.09 12.87 -4.15
CA ALA A 134 -10.60 11.66 -4.80
C ALA A 134 -9.78 11.38 -6.08
N GLY A 135 -8.71 10.60 -5.96
CA GLY A 135 -7.96 10.06 -7.09
C GLY A 135 -8.88 9.18 -7.93
N GLU A 136 -8.89 9.44 -9.24
CA GLU A 136 -9.81 8.94 -10.26
C GLU A 136 -10.23 7.47 -10.05
N GLY A 137 -11.46 7.27 -9.60
CA GLY A 137 -12.00 5.94 -9.37
C GLY A 137 -13.30 5.85 -8.56
N TRP A 138 -14.04 6.92 -8.31
CA TRP A 138 -15.48 6.85 -7.96
C TRP A 138 -16.08 8.27 -8.04
N GLY A 139 -17.13 8.47 -8.85
CA GLY A 139 -17.96 9.70 -8.79
C GLY A 139 -18.53 9.87 -7.38
N ASP A 140 -18.81 11.06 -6.86
CA ASP A 140 -19.91 11.93 -7.26
C ASP A 140 -19.66 13.29 -6.57
N GLY A 141 -20.06 14.39 -7.20
CA GLY A 141 -19.52 15.72 -6.93
C GLY A 141 -19.99 16.46 -5.67
N ALA A 142 -19.47 17.69 -5.61
CA ALA A 142 -19.92 18.89 -4.87
C ALA A 142 -19.08 19.33 -3.65
N GLY A 143 -18.37 20.44 -3.84
CA GLY A 143 -18.31 21.57 -2.89
C GLY A 143 -17.11 21.64 -1.95
N GLY A 144 -16.48 22.82 -1.87
CA GLY A 144 -15.45 23.18 -0.87
C GLY A 144 -15.95 23.04 0.57
N LEU A 145 -15.14 23.26 1.60
CA LEU A 145 -14.63 24.55 2.08
C LEU A 145 -13.51 24.33 3.14
N ASP A 146 -12.63 25.33 3.22
CA ASP A 146 -11.88 25.85 4.39
C ASP A 146 -11.37 24.94 5.55
N GLY A 147 -10.04 24.75 5.54
CA GLY A 147 -9.15 25.18 6.62
C GLY A 147 -9.31 24.57 8.03
N GLY A 148 -8.37 23.70 8.42
CA GLY A 148 -7.94 23.61 9.82
C GLY A 148 -7.60 22.22 10.35
N GLY A 149 -6.32 22.05 10.71
CA GLY A 149 -5.88 21.27 11.88
C GLY A 149 -5.84 19.75 11.74
N ALA A 150 -4.63 19.19 11.61
CA ALA A 150 -4.36 17.80 11.93
C ALA A 150 -4.65 17.54 13.42
N ALA A 151 -5.68 16.76 13.72
CA ALA A 151 -5.96 16.29 15.07
C ALA A 151 -5.07 15.06 15.37
N VAL A 152 -4.05 15.26 16.21
CA VAL A 152 -3.30 14.18 16.85
C VAL A 152 -4.15 13.67 18.02
N TRP A 153 -4.69 12.46 17.89
CA TRP A 153 -5.28 11.74 19.03
C TRP A 153 -4.17 10.99 19.76
N GLY A 154 -3.71 11.55 20.87
CA GLY A 154 -2.87 10.84 21.83
C GLY A 154 -3.71 9.88 22.66
N TRP A 155 -3.20 8.67 22.88
CA TRP A 155 -3.70 7.76 23.91
C TRP A 155 -2.50 7.39 24.81
N GLU A 156 -2.66 7.64 26.10
CA GLU A 156 -1.81 7.10 27.19
C GLU A 156 -1.87 5.56 27.25
#